data_AF-A0A843K2J8-F1
#
_entry.id   AF-A0A843K2J8-F1
#
_cell.length_a   1.000
_cell.length_b   1.000
_cell.length_c   1.000
_cell.angle_alpha   90.00
_cell.angle_beta   90.00
_cell.angle_gamma   90.00
#
_symmetry.space_group_name_H-M   'P 1'
#
loop_
_entity.id
_entity.type
_entity.pdbx_description
1 polymer ?
#
loop_
_entity_poly.entity_id
_entity_poly.type
_entity_poly.pdbx_seq_one_letter_code
_entity_poly.pdbx_strand_id
1 'polypeptide(L)'
;MTTKELAEKCSVSEQSIRAWCKRNNISKAPQGADNKLAYQITSDIENEILKYYGKEQLAKVTKSSSESEKSQISESKKLAKDEKEISESEENQETQEKKDENAANQLINELIRQLTEKDKQIQMIQEQNKILTESLHFAQENSKSLTDAIVAAQALHAATIQTTALVDNSAEQELKWWQRIFKKKEI
;
A
#
# COMPACT_ATOMS: atom_id res chain seq x y z
N MET A 1 17.34 25.82 19.97
CA MET A 1 18.36 26.38 19.06
C MET A 1 17.66 26.96 17.84
N THR A 2 18.10 28.12 17.35
CA THR A 2 17.50 28.76 16.16
C THR A 2 18.29 28.43 14.88
N THR A 3 17.66 28.61 13.71
CA THR A 3 18.33 28.44 12.41
C THR A 3 19.54 29.36 12.23
N LYS A 4 19.53 30.52 12.91
CA LYS A 4 20.61 31.50 12.88
C LYS A 4 21.83 31.02 13.67
N GLU A 5 21.62 30.48 14.87
CA GLU A 5 22.68 29.91 15.70
C GLU A 5 23.37 28.72 15.02
N LEU A 6 22.61 27.86 14.34
CA LEU A 6 23.17 26.76 13.56
C LEU A 6 24.00 27.23 12.36
N ALA A 7 23.55 28.30 11.69
CA ALA A 7 24.25 28.90 10.57
C ALA A 7 25.64 29.42 11.01
N GLU A 8 25.70 30.09 12.16
CA GLU A 8 26.95 30.56 12.76
C GLU A 8 27.86 29.39 13.17
N LYS A 9 27.33 28.36 13.84
CA LYS A 9 28.11 27.16 14.22
C LYS A 9 28.69 26.41 13.03
N CYS A 10 27.95 26.31 11.93
CA CYS A 10 28.37 25.58 10.73
C CYS A 10 29.19 26.45 9.75
N SER A 11 29.36 27.76 10.03
CA SER A 11 29.91 28.75 9.10
C SER A 11 29.21 28.75 7.73
N VAL A 12 27.88 28.64 7.71
CA VAL A 12 27.05 28.68 6.49
C VAL A 12 25.97 29.75 6.57
N SER A 13 25.34 30.07 5.44
CA SER A 13 24.23 31.03 5.44
C SER A 13 22.98 30.48 6.14
N GLU A 14 22.19 31.33 6.78
CA GLU A 14 20.89 30.95 7.37
C GLU A 14 19.97 30.32 6.30
N GLN A 15 20.07 30.77 5.05
CA GLN A 15 19.30 30.24 3.93
C GLN A 15 19.69 28.79 3.57
N SER A 16 20.96 28.42 3.72
CA SER A 16 21.45 27.05 3.52
C SER A 16 20.82 26.10 4.54
N ILE A 17 20.81 26.49 5.81
CA ILE A 17 20.14 25.73 6.88
C ILE A 17 18.63 25.61 6.59
N ARG A 18 17.98 26.70 6.16
CA ARG A 18 16.55 26.68 5.80
C ARG A 18 16.23 25.76 4.62
N ALA A 19 17.10 25.71 3.60
CA ALA A 19 16.95 24.83 2.45
C ALA A 19 17.15 23.35 2.85
N TRP A 20 18.14 23.08 3.71
CA TRP A 20 18.37 21.75 4.26
C TRP A 20 17.18 21.28 5.10
N CYS A 21 16.63 22.13 5.97
CA CYS A 21 15.43 21.81 6.75
C CYS A 21 14.22 21.51 5.86
N LYS A 22 14.06 22.25 4.75
CA LYS A 22 13.00 21.99 3.76
C LYS A 22 13.19 20.64 3.07
N ARG A 23 14.42 20.26 2.74
CA ARG A 23 14.74 19.01 2.04
C ARG A 23 14.56 17.77 2.92
N ASN A 24 14.73 17.93 4.23
CA ASN A 24 14.57 16.88 5.23
C ASN A 24 13.20 16.91 5.93
N ASN A 25 12.21 17.63 5.38
CA ASN A 25 10.83 17.67 5.87
C ASN A 25 10.68 18.05 7.36
N ILE A 26 11.50 18.98 7.85
CA ILE A 26 11.47 19.41 9.25
C ILE A 26 10.24 20.27 9.52
N SER A 27 9.51 19.92 10.58
CA SER A 27 8.29 20.63 11.00
C SER A 27 8.59 22.07 11.38
N LYS A 28 7.70 22.99 10.98
CA LYS A 28 7.78 24.40 11.37
C LYS A 28 7.18 24.56 12.76
N ALA A 29 7.86 25.30 13.64
CA ALA A 29 7.35 25.60 14.97
C ALA A 29 6.02 26.40 14.87
N PRO A 30 5.08 26.20 15.81
CA PRO A 30 3.82 26.94 15.83
C PRO A 30 4.10 28.45 15.91
N GLN A 31 3.46 29.22 15.02
CA GLN A 31 3.67 30.67 14.88
C GLN A 31 3.34 31.39 16.20
N GLY A 32 4.34 32.01 16.81
CA GLY A 32 4.18 32.96 17.92
C GLY A 32 4.71 34.33 17.51
N ALA A 33 3.80 35.32 17.52
CA ALA A 33 3.93 36.79 17.52
C ALA A 33 4.90 37.52 16.58
N ASP A 34 6.04 36.95 16.18
CA ASP A 34 6.98 37.57 15.26
C ASP A 34 7.05 36.74 13.98
N ASN A 35 6.81 37.38 12.84
CA ASN A 35 6.61 36.81 11.52
C ASN A 35 7.87 36.12 10.93
N LYS A 36 8.49 35.20 11.66
CA LYS A 36 9.66 34.42 11.24
C LYS A 36 9.30 32.94 11.30
N LEU A 37 9.11 32.33 10.13
CA LEU A 37 8.95 30.89 9.95
C LEU A 37 10.18 30.18 10.55
N ALA A 38 10.08 29.72 11.79
CA ALA A 38 11.13 28.99 12.50
C ALA A 38 10.90 27.49 12.33
N TYR A 39 11.96 26.74 12.00
CA TYR A 39 11.93 25.28 12.03
C TYR A 39 12.08 24.80 13.47
N GLN A 40 11.37 23.73 13.83
CA GLN A 40 11.54 23.07 15.11
C GLN A 40 12.84 22.25 15.07
N ILE A 41 13.91 22.87 15.55
CA ILE A 41 15.24 22.24 15.63
C ILE A 41 15.36 21.56 17.00
N THR A 42 15.19 20.23 17.02
CA THR A 42 15.55 19.35 18.14
C THR A 42 17.05 19.04 18.13
N SER A 43 17.58 18.52 19.24
CA SER A 43 19.01 18.18 19.39
C SER A 43 19.49 17.17 18.33
N ASP A 44 18.62 16.26 17.88
CA ASP A 44 18.95 15.27 16.86
C ASP A 44 19.17 15.92 15.49
N ILE A 45 18.30 16.87 15.13
CA ILE A 45 18.39 17.66 13.89
C ILE A 45 19.65 18.52 13.89
N GLU A 46 20.00 19.12 15.03
CA GLU A 46 21.25 19.86 15.18
C GLU A 46 22.47 18.97 14.87
N ASN A 47 22.54 17.78 15.46
CA ASN A 47 23.65 16.86 15.25
C ASN A 47 23.76 16.42 13.78
N GLU A 48 22.62 16.23 13.11
CA GLU A 48 22.58 15.84 11.71
C GLU A 48 23.06 16.98 10.78
N ILE A 49 22.65 18.22 11.05
CA ILE A 49 23.12 19.42 10.34
C ILE A 49 24.62 19.62 10.55
N LEU A 50 25.11 19.48 11.79
CA LEU A 50 26.53 19.58 12.12
C LEU A 50 27.36 18.50 11.41
N LYS A 51 26.85 17.26 11.34
CA LYS A 51 27.51 16.17 10.60
C LYS A 51 27.56 16.44 9.09
N TYR A 52 26.49 17.03 8.54
CA TYR A 52 26.40 17.35 7.12
C TYR A 52 27.38 18.46 6.72
N TYR A 53 27.37 19.59 7.45
CA TYR A 53 28.24 20.73 7.13
C TYR A 53 29.67 20.60 7.70
N GLY A 54 29.88 19.81 8.75
CA GLY A 54 31.20 19.56 9.34
C GLY A 54 32.15 18.79 8.41
N LYS A 55 31.61 17.94 7.53
CA LYS A 55 32.42 17.24 6.50
C LYS A 55 32.92 18.16 5.40
N GLU A 56 32.20 19.23 5.09
CA GLU A 56 32.53 20.12 3.96
C GLU A 56 33.66 21.11 4.31
N GLN A 57 33.92 21.37 5.59
CA GLN A 57 34.98 22.27 6.04
C GLN A 57 36.39 21.65 5.97
N LEU A 58 36.54 20.33 6.04
CA LEU A 58 37.85 19.67 5.90
C LEU A 58 38.35 19.61 4.44
N ALA A 59 37.46 19.69 3.46
CA ALA A 59 37.83 19.57 2.05
C ALA A 59 38.47 20.86 1.46
N LYS A 60 38.45 22.00 2.18
CA LYS A 60 38.75 23.32 1.60
C LYS A 60 40.03 24.00 2.08
N VAL A 61 40.77 23.43 3.04
CA VAL A 61 41.86 24.14 3.75
C VAL A 61 43.28 23.74 3.33
N THR A 62 43.50 22.65 2.58
CA THR A 62 44.86 22.19 2.28
C THR A 62 45.39 22.68 0.92
N LYS A 63 45.87 23.93 0.84
CA LYS A 63 46.82 24.34 -0.22
C LYS A 63 47.65 25.60 0.13
N SER A 64 48.87 25.41 0.65
CA SER A 64 50.00 26.37 0.82
C SER A 64 50.87 25.89 2.01
N SER A 65 52.21 25.90 2.10
CA SER A 65 53.38 26.12 1.25
C SER A 65 54.62 25.66 2.07
N SER A 66 55.58 25.00 1.40
CA SER A 66 57.05 24.98 1.58
C SER A 66 57.78 24.88 2.95
N GLU A 67 58.67 23.86 3.01
CA GLU A 67 60.13 23.87 3.33
C GLU A 67 60.69 23.35 4.69
N SER A 68 61.72 22.48 4.55
CA SER A 68 62.95 22.33 5.36
C SER A 68 63.06 21.25 6.45
N GLU A 69 63.38 20.03 5.99
CA GLU A 69 64.58 19.24 6.36
C GLU A 69 65.11 19.31 7.82
N LYS A 70 64.27 18.91 8.78
CA LYS A 70 64.76 18.30 10.05
C LYS A 70 63.86 17.17 10.56
N SER A 71 62.87 16.77 9.76
CA SER A 71 61.70 15.99 10.17
C SER A 71 61.76 14.49 9.83
N GLN A 72 62.76 14.02 9.09
CA GLN A 72 62.69 12.70 8.44
C GLN A 72 62.62 11.52 9.42
N ILE A 73 63.23 11.59 10.61
CA ILE A 73 63.19 10.48 11.59
C ILE A 73 61.89 10.47 12.41
N SER A 74 61.29 11.64 12.65
CA SER A 74 59.97 11.76 13.30
C SER A 74 58.81 11.50 12.35
N GLU A 75 58.97 11.81 11.06
CA GLU A 75 57.97 11.54 10.01
C GLU A 75 57.85 10.05 9.73
N SER A 76 58.95 9.30 9.61
CA SER A 76 58.87 7.84 9.38
C SER A 76 58.19 7.09 10.53
N LYS A 77 58.31 7.57 11.76
CA LYS A 77 57.65 6.96 12.94
C LYS A 77 56.18 7.37 13.09
N LYS A 78 55.78 8.53 12.53
CA LYS A 78 54.38 8.94 12.43
C LYS A 78 53.68 8.24 11.27
N LEU A 79 54.31 8.19 10.09
CA LEU A 79 53.84 7.46 8.92
C LEU A 79 53.58 5.97 9.22
N ALA A 80 54.49 5.28 9.91
CA ALA A 80 54.28 3.87 10.27
C ALA A 80 53.16 3.66 11.33
N LYS A 81 52.86 4.68 12.14
CA LYS A 81 51.75 4.63 13.10
C LYS A 81 50.42 4.93 12.41
N ASP A 82 50.42 5.91 11.51
CA ASP A 82 49.28 6.28 10.70
C ASP A 82 48.91 5.15 9.73
N GLU A 83 49.87 4.47 9.09
CA GLU A 83 49.63 3.27 8.25
C GLU A 83 49.02 2.10 9.03
N LYS A 84 49.40 1.91 10.29
CA LYS A 84 48.83 0.86 11.15
C LYS A 84 47.40 1.19 11.59
N GLU A 85 47.13 2.45 11.96
CA GLU A 85 45.78 2.91 12.33
C GLU A 85 44.82 2.95 11.12
N ILE A 86 45.34 3.22 9.91
CA ILE A 86 44.60 3.10 8.65
C ILE A 86 44.24 1.65 8.37
N SER A 87 45.21 0.73 8.47
CA SER A 87 44.98 -0.71 8.27
C SER A 87 43.95 -1.31 9.25
N GLU A 88 44.00 -0.95 10.53
CA GLU A 88 43.00 -1.39 11.52
C GLU A 88 41.63 -0.74 11.29
N SER A 89 41.57 0.51 10.79
CA SER A 89 40.30 1.15 10.45
C SER A 89 39.65 0.54 9.21
N GLU A 90 40.44 0.21 8.18
CA GLU A 90 39.96 -0.42 6.95
C GLU A 90 39.39 -1.83 7.22
N GLU A 91 40.04 -2.63 8.05
CA GLU A 91 39.56 -3.97 8.44
C GLU A 91 38.27 -3.89 9.30
N ASN A 92 38.19 -2.92 10.21
CA ASN A 92 36.98 -2.67 10.99
C ASN A 92 35.81 -2.16 10.13
N GLN A 93 36.09 -1.38 9.09
CA GLN A 93 35.09 -0.88 8.16
C GLN A 93 34.56 -2.01 7.26
N GLU A 94 35.43 -2.87 6.74
CA GLU A 94 35.05 -4.04 5.94
C GLU A 94 34.24 -5.07 6.76
N THR A 95 34.58 -5.28 8.03
CA THR A 95 33.82 -6.16 8.91
C THR A 95 32.47 -5.57 9.33
N GLN A 96 32.35 -4.25 9.46
CA GLN A 96 31.08 -3.58 9.71
C GLN A 96 30.17 -3.63 8.47
N GLU A 97 30.71 -3.38 7.27
CA GLU A 97 29.96 -3.47 6.01
C GLU A 97 29.40 -4.88 5.78
N LYS A 98 30.20 -5.93 6.04
CA LYS A 98 29.74 -7.33 5.96
C LYS A 98 28.64 -7.66 6.97
N LYS A 99 28.69 -7.08 8.19
CA LYS A 99 27.62 -7.27 9.19
C LYS A 99 26.33 -6.57 8.77
N ASP A 100 26.43 -5.35 8.25
CA ASP A 100 25.29 -4.57 7.77
C ASP A 100 24.64 -5.25 6.55
N GLU A 101 25.45 -5.80 5.63
CA GLU A 101 24.98 -6.60 4.49
C GLU A 101 24.28 -7.88 4.93
N ASN A 102 24.83 -8.59 5.92
CA ASN A 102 24.19 -9.79 6.47
C ASN A 102 22.84 -9.46 7.15
N ALA A 103 22.76 -8.36 7.89
CA ALA A 103 21.51 -7.90 8.50
C ALA A 103 20.46 -7.50 7.45
N ALA A 104 20.88 -6.81 6.38
CA ALA A 104 20.02 -6.47 5.26
C ALA A 104 19.49 -7.74 4.55
N ASN A 105 20.36 -8.72 4.31
CA ASN A 105 20.00 -10.00 3.69
C ASN A 105 19.01 -10.80 4.55
N GLN A 106 19.17 -10.80 5.87
CA GLN A 106 18.21 -11.42 6.79
C GLN A 106 16.83 -10.76 6.70
N LEU A 107 16.77 -9.43 6.68
CA LEU A 107 15.51 -8.69 6.53
C LEU A 107 14.86 -8.96 5.17
N ILE A 108 15.64 -8.97 4.09
CA ILE A 108 15.17 -9.30 2.75
C ILE A 108 14.57 -10.71 2.72
N ASN A 109 15.26 -11.69 3.29
CA ASN A 109 14.76 -13.07 3.33
C ASN A 109 13.46 -13.20 4.14
N GLU A 110 13.35 -12.50 5.27
CA GLU A 110 12.14 -12.50 6.07
C GLU A 110 10.97 -11.82 5.33
N LEU A 111 11.22 -10.71 4.64
CA LEU A 111 10.21 -10.05 3.80
C LEU A 111 9.76 -10.95 2.64
N ILE A 112 10.68 -11.63 1.97
CA ILE A 112 10.36 -12.62 0.92
C ILE A 112 9.50 -13.74 1.51
N ARG A 113 9.87 -14.27 2.69
CA ARG A 113 9.09 -15.31 3.37
C ARG A 113 7.66 -14.83 3.68
N GLN A 114 7.50 -13.61 4.16
CA GLN A 114 6.17 -13.04 4.44
C GLN A 114 5.36 -12.81 3.16
N LEU A 115 5.99 -12.30 2.10
CA LEU A 115 5.33 -12.09 0.81
C LEU A 115 4.84 -13.43 0.24
N THR A 116 5.68 -14.46 0.22
CA THR A 116 5.29 -15.79 -0.28
C THR A 116 4.15 -16.41 0.52
N GLU A 117 4.09 -16.19 1.84
CA GLU A 117 2.99 -16.65 2.68
C GLU A 117 1.69 -15.89 2.39
N LYS A 118 1.76 -14.57 2.21
CA LYS A 118 0.60 -13.77 1.80
C LYS A 118 0.10 -14.14 0.41
N ASP A 119 1.00 -14.44 -0.53
CA ASP A 119 0.63 -14.88 -1.87
C ASP A 119 -0.14 -16.22 -1.82
N LYS A 120 0.29 -17.17 -0.98
CA LYS A 120 -0.46 -18.43 -0.75
C LYS A 120 -1.85 -18.17 -0.18
N GLN A 121 -1.95 -17.27 0.81
CA GLN A 121 -3.25 -16.90 1.41
C GLN A 121 -4.18 -16.26 0.38
N ILE A 122 -3.65 -15.39 -0.47
CA ILE A 122 -4.40 -14.77 -1.58
C ILE A 122 -4.90 -15.86 -2.54
N GLN A 123 -4.06 -16.80 -2.94
CA GLN A 123 -4.47 -17.91 -3.82
C GLN A 123 -5.59 -18.75 -3.21
N MET A 124 -5.48 -19.09 -1.92
CA MET A 124 -6.52 -19.86 -1.23
C MET A 124 -7.86 -19.11 -1.18
N ILE A 125 -7.84 -17.81 -0.86
CA ILE A 125 -9.05 -16.98 -0.84
C ILE A 125 -9.63 -16.83 -2.25
N GLN A 126 -8.81 -16.70 -3.28
CA GLN A 126 -9.25 -16.65 -4.67
C GLN A 126 -9.97 -17.94 -5.09
N GLU A 127 -9.41 -19.12 -4.76
CA GLU A 127 -10.06 -20.40 -5.07
C GLU A 127 -11.37 -20.57 -4.30
N GLN A 128 -11.40 -20.18 -3.01
CA GLN A 128 -12.64 -20.21 -2.23
C GLN A 128 -13.72 -19.29 -2.83
N ASN A 129 -13.35 -18.08 -3.23
CA ASN A 129 -14.28 -17.14 -3.88
C ASN A 129 -14.80 -17.68 -5.21
N LYS A 130 -13.96 -18.36 -5.97
CA LYS A 130 -14.36 -19.02 -7.23
C LYS A 130 -15.41 -20.10 -6.97
N ILE A 131 -15.16 -21.01 -6.01
CA ILE A 131 -16.12 -22.06 -5.64
C ILE A 131 -17.46 -21.46 -5.16
N LEU A 132 -17.40 -20.42 -4.31
CA LEU A 132 -18.59 -19.74 -3.83
C LEU A 132 -19.38 -19.08 -4.98
N THR A 133 -18.68 -18.49 -5.95
CA THR A 133 -19.30 -17.88 -7.13
C THR A 133 -19.97 -18.93 -8.01
N GLU A 134 -19.32 -20.06 -8.25
CA GLU A 134 -19.90 -21.18 -9.00
C GLU A 134 -21.14 -21.75 -8.30
N SER A 135 -21.08 -21.94 -6.98
CA SER A 135 -22.22 -22.41 -6.18
C SER A 135 -23.39 -21.43 -6.21
N LEU A 136 -23.12 -20.12 -6.12
CA LEU A 136 -24.14 -19.08 -6.22
C LEU A 136 -24.79 -19.08 -7.61
N HIS A 137 -23.99 -19.16 -8.68
CA HIS A 137 -24.50 -19.24 -10.03
C HIS A 137 -25.41 -20.47 -10.22
N PHE A 138 -24.98 -21.63 -9.73
CA PHE A 138 -25.79 -22.85 -9.78
C PHE A 138 -27.12 -22.70 -9.02
N ALA A 139 -27.10 -22.14 -7.81
CA ALA A 139 -28.32 -21.89 -7.05
C ALA A 139 -29.26 -20.89 -7.74
N GLN A 140 -28.70 -19.84 -8.36
CA GLN A 140 -29.46 -18.85 -9.12
C GLN A 140 -30.11 -19.46 -10.36
N GLU A 141 -29.39 -20.30 -11.11
CA GLU A 141 -29.92 -21.01 -12.27
C GLU A 141 -31.05 -21.97 -11.88
N ASN A 142 -30.88 -22.71 -10.78
CA ASN A 142 -31.92 -23.58 -10.25
C ASN A 142 -33.17 -22.79 -9.82
N SER A 143 -33.00 -21.65 -9.15
CA SER A 143 -34.12 -20.78 -8.77
C SER A 143 -34.86 -20.22 -9.99
N LYS A 144 -34.14 -19.88 -11.06
CA LYS A 144 -34.74 -19.42 -12.32
C LYS A 144 -35.57 -20.55 -12.96
N SER A 145 -35.00 -21.74 -13.08
CA SER A 145 -35.69 -22.93 -13.61
C SER A 145 -36.98 -23.24 -12.83
N LEU A 146 -36.93 -23.18 -11.49
CA LEU A 146 -38.10 -23.38 -10.65
C LEU A 146 -39.16 -22.29 -10.89
N THR A 147 -38.75 -21.04 -11.06
CA THR A 147 -39.67 -19.92 -11.35
C THR A 147 -40.34 -20.12 -12.71
N ASP A 148 -39.58 -20.51 -13.74
CA ASP A 148 -40.10 -20.78 -15.07
C ASP A 148 -41.13 -21.94 -15.04
N ALA A 149 -40.85 -22.99 -14.26
CA ALA A 149 -41.78 -24.10 -14.05
C ALA A 149 -43.07 -23.67 -13.34
N ILE A 150 -42.98 -22.80 -12.33
CA ILE A 150 -44.15 -22.24 -11.64
C ILE A 150 -44.99 -21.40 -12.61
N VAL A 151 -44.36 -20.53 -13.40
CA VAL A 151 -45.05 -19.70 -14.40
C VAL A 151 -45.75 -20.57 -15.45
N ALA A 152 -45.08 -21.60 -15.95
CA ALA A 152 -45.68 -22.56 -16.88
C ALA A 152 -46.88 -23.28 -16.26
N ALA A 153 -46.76 -23.76 -15.01
CA ALA A 153 -47.86 -24.41 -14.29
C ALA A 153 -49.05 -23.46 -14.08
N GLN A 154 -48.80 -22.20 -13.75
CA GLN A 154 -49.85 -21.18 -13.60
C GLN A 154 -50.54 -20.89 -14.94
N ALA A 155 -49.80 -20.78 -16.04
CA ALA A 155 -50.35 -20.58 -17.37
C ALA A 155 -51.24 -21.77 -17.80
N LEU A 156 -50.79 -23.00 -17.53
CA LEU A 156 -51.58 -24.21 -17.77
C LEU A 156 -52.86 -24.23 -16.94
N HIS A 157 -52.78 -23.90 -15.65
CA HIS A 157 -53.95 -23.82 -14.77
C HIS A 157 -54.97 -22.78 -15.26
N ALA A 158 -54.50 -21.59 -15.66
CA ALA A 158 -55.37 -20.56 -16.24
C ALA A 158 -56.04 -21.04 -17.54
N ALA A 159 -55.31 -21.72 -18.42
CA ALA A 159 -55.86 -22.30 -19.64
C ALA A 159 -56.92 -23.37 -19.34
N THR A 160 -56.69 -24.24 -18.34
CA THR A 160 -57.69 -25.24 -17.90
C THR A 160 -58.96 -24.59 -17.37
N ILE A 161 -58.85 -23.49 -16.60
CA ILE A 161 -60.03 -22.73 -16.14
C ILE A 161 -60.80 -22.16 -17.34
N GLN A 162 -60.10 -21.62 -18.34
CA GLN A 162 -60.76 -21.06 -19.52
C GLN A 162 -61.47 -22.16 -20.35
N THR A 163 -60.85 -23.31 -20.55
CA THR A 163 -61.46 -24.41 -21.31
C THR A 163 -62.66 -25.01 -20.58
N THR A 164 -62.56 -25.23 -19.26
CA THR A 164 -63.69 -25.71 -18.45
C THR A 164 -64.86 -24.74 -18.50
N ALA A 165 -64.62 -23.43 -18.34
CA ALA A 165 -65.68 -22.42 -18.47
C ALA A 165 -66.34 -22.43 -19.86
N LEU A 166 -65.59 -22.64 -20.95
CA LEU A 166 -66.17 -22.75 -22.30
C LEU A 166 -67.01 -24.02 -22.47
N VAL A 167 -66.56 -25.15 -21.93
CA VAL A 167 -67.29 -26.42 -21.96
C VAL A 167 -68.59 -26.32 -21.16
N ASP A 168 -68.54 -25.75 -19.95
CA ASP A 168 -69.72 -25.57 -19.10
C ASP A 168 -70.76 -24.66 -19.76
N ASN A 169 -70.31 -23.54 -20.37
CA ASN A 169 -71.17 -22.66 -21.14
C ASN A 169 -71.82 -23.36 -22.35
N SER A 170 -71.07 -24.22 -23.06
CA SER A 170 -71.58 -25.00 -24.18
C SER A 170 -72.63 -26.02 -23.73
N ALA A 171 -72.34 -26.76 -22.66
CA ALA A 171 -73.27 -27.73 -22.06
C ALA A 171 -74.57 -27.07 -21.59
N GLU A 172 -74.48 -25.88 -20.98
CA GLU A 172 -75.67 -25.08 -20.62
C GLU A 172 -76.50 -24.66 -21.83
N GLN A 173 -75.87 -24.28 -22.94
CA GLN A 173 -76.56 -23.88 -24.16
C GLN A 173 -77.30 -25.05 -24.80
N GLU A 174 -76.65 -26.22 -24.88
CA GLU A 174 -77.24 -27.48 -25.35
C GLU A 174 -78.46 -27.86 -24.51
N LEU A 175 -78.35 -27.82 -23.17
CA LEU A 175 -79.48 -28.08 -22.26
C LEU A 175 -80.66 -27.14 -22.53
N LYS A 176 -80.40 -25.83 -22.67
CA LYS A 176 -81.43 -24.82 -22.97
C LYS A 176 -82.05 -25.05 -24.36
N TRP A 177 -81.27 -25.51 -25.35
CA TRP A 177 -81.76 -25.84 -26.69
C TRP A 177 -82.72 -27.03 -26.65
N TRP A 178 -82.32 -28.15 -26.04
CA TRP A 178 -83.17 -29.34 -25.91
C TRP A 178 -84.46 -29.06 -25.15
N GLN A 179 -84.40 -28.26 -24.07
CA GLN A 179 -85.60 -27.84 -23.33
C GLN A 179 -86.61 -27.09 -24.22
N ARG A 180 -86.15 -26.25 -25.15
CA ARG A 180 -87.04 -25.53 -26.08
C ARG A 180 -87.66 -26.45 -27.12
N ILE A 181 -86.89 -27.41 -27.65
CA ILE A 181 -87.36 -28.35 -28.66
C ILE A 181 -88.43 -29.28 -28.09
N PHE A 182 -88.20 -29.85 -26.90
CA PHE A 182 -89.13 -30.81 -26.31
C PHE A 182 -90.35 -30.16 -25.63
N LYS A 183 -90.24 -28.94 -25.08
CA LYS A 183 -91.42 -28.21 -24.56
C LYS A 183 -92.42 -27.80 -25.64
N LYS A 184 -92.02 -27.73 -26.90
CA LYS A 184 -92.89 -27.29 -28.00
C LYS A 184 -93.72 -28.42 -28.63
N LYS A 185 -93.53 -29.67 -28.18
CA LYS A 185 -94.15 -30.87 -28.77
C LYS A 185 -95.38 -31.39 -28.00
N GLU A 186 -95.84 -30.67 -26.99
CA GLU A 186 -97.13 -30.91 -26.31
C GLU A 186 -98.22 -30.02 -26.92
N ILE A 187 -98.71 -30.36 -28.12
CA ILE A 187 -100.02 -29.96 -28.66
C ILE A 187 -100.58 -31.14 -29.44
#